data_AF-A0A955VTG1-F1
#
_entry.id   AF-A0A955VTG1-F1
#
_cell.length_a   1.000
_cell.length_b   1.000
_cell.length_c   1.000
_cell.angle_alpha   90.00
_cell.angle_beta   90.00
_cell.angle_gamma   90.00
#
_symmetry.space_group_name_H-M   'P 1'
#
loop_
_entity.id
_entity.type
_entity.pdbx_description
1 polymer ?
#
loop_
_entity_poly.entity_id
_entity_poly.type
_entity_poly.pdbx_seq_one_letter_code
_entity_poly.pdbx_strand_id
1 'polypeptide(L)'
;RYDTRFFVAALPPGQVPAHDDRETTAGHWLTPAAALAAYAAGELQLAPPTLRTLNELCACPTLDAVRALQVGPPPRIEPQAASVDGELHLLLPGDAGYQPPGPGRDRIVLRAGRWVDDGPEA
;
A
#
# COMPACT_ATOMS: atom_id res chain seq x y z
N ARG A 1 -15.08 -8.13 0.00
CA ARG A 1 -14.34 -7.62 -1.19
C ARG A 1 -14.78 -6.19 -1.43
N TYR A 2 -13.87 -5.32 -1.87
CA TYR A 2 -14.15 -3.90 -2.15
C TYR A 2 -13.63 -3.54 -3.55
N ASP A 3 -14.30 -2.62 -4.23
CA ASP A 3 -13.79 -1.93 -5.43
C ASP A 3 -13.37 -0.52 -5.00
N THR A 4 -12.09 -0.38 -4.69
CA THR A 4 -11.55 0.80 -4.01
C THR A 4 -10.74 1.65 -4.98
N ARG A 5 -11.04 2.95 -5.02
CA ARG A 5 -10.25 3.97 -5.72
C ARG A 5 -9.41 4.74 -4.70
N PHE A 6 -8.15 4.98 -5.02
CA PHE A 6 -7.22 5.76 -4.21
C PHE A 6 -7.10 7.17 -4.77
N PHE A 7 -7.06 8.16 -3.88
CA PHE A 7 -6.97 9.58 -4.23
C PHE A 7 -5.87 10.23 -3.41
N VAL A 8 -5.31 11.32 -3.93
CA VAL A 8 -4.32 12.14 -3.23
C VAL A 8 -4.69 13.62 -3.36
N ALA A 9 -4.50 14.36 -2.27
CA ALA A 9 -4.72 15.80 -2.23
C ALA A 9 -3.65 16.47 -1.36
N ALA A 10 -3.25 17.68 -1.74
CA ALA A 10 -2.44 18.52 -0.89
C ALA A 10 -3.33 19.21 0.14
N LEU A 11 -2.93 19.20 1.41
CA LEU A 11 -3.63 19.91 2.47
C LEU A 11 -3.41 21.43 2.30
N PRO A 12 -4.48 22.23 2.16
CA PRO A 12 -4.35 23.68 2.11
C PRO A 12 -3.71 24.26 3.38
N PRO A 13 -2.92 25.34 3.28
CA PRO A 13 -2.32 25.98 4.44
C PRO A 13 -3.38 26.41 5.47
N GLY A 14 -3.05 26.27 6.76
CA GLY A 14 -3.90 26.69 7.87
C GLY A 14 -5.00 25.70 8.27
N GLN A 15 -5.11 24.55 7.60
CA GLN A 15 -6.00 23.48 8.05
C GLN A 15 -5.40 22.68 9.21
N VAL A 16 -6.22 22.39 10.21
CA VAL A 16 -5.89 21.52 11.35
C VAL A 16 -6.74 20.25 11.23
N PRO A 17 -6.14 19.06 11.04
CA PRO A 17 -6.92 17.84 10.98
C PRO A 17 -7.55 17.51 12.33
N ALA A 18 -8.77 17.01 12.28
CA ALA A 18 -9.48 16.47 13.43
C ALA A 18 -10.22 15.21 12.98
N HIS A 19 -10.28 14.21 13.87
CA HIS A 19 -11.17 13.06 13.71
C HIS A 19 -12.50 13.31 14.42
N ASP A 20 -13.49 12.45 14.14
CA ASP A 20 -14.85 12.55 14.67
C ASP A 20 -15.05 11.91 16.05
N ASP A 21 -13.99 11.32 16.62
CA ASP A 21 -13.97 10.58 17.89
C ASP A 21 -14.91 9.36 17.93
N ARG A 22 -15.39 8.90 16.76
CA ARG A 22 -16.35 7.78 16.66
C ARG A 22 -15.79 6.67 15.80
N GLU A 23 -15.52 6.96 14.53
CA GLU A 23 -14.94 5.98 13.61
C GLU A 23 -13.41 6.00 13.69
N THR A 24 -12.83 7.19 13.92
CA THR A 24 -11.39 7.37 14.08
C THR A 24 -11.11 7.95 15.46
N THR A 25 -10.25 7.26 16.21
CA THR A 25 -9.90 7.62 17.60
C THR A 25 -8.53 8.27 17.74
N ALA A 26 -7.72 8.29 16.67
CA ALA A 26 -6.39 8.87 16.66
C ALA A 26 -5.97 9.24 15.23
N GLY A 27 -5.08 10.23 15.09
CA GLY A 27 -4.47 10.61 13.82
C GLY A 27 -3.09 11.21 14.02
N HIS A 28 -2.14 10.87 13.14
CA HIS A 28 -0.77 11.37 13.17
C HIS A 28 -0.30 11.76 11.77
N TRP A 29 0.49 12.82 11.68
CA TRP A 29 1.25 13.14 10.48
C TRP A 29 2.59 12.41 10.52
N LEU A 30 2.82 11.55 9.52
CA LEU A 30 4.06 10.82 9.34
C LEU A 30 4.53 10.99 7.90
N THR A 31 5.85 10.98 7.71
CA THR A 31 6.39 10.73 6.36
C THR A 31 6.11 9.28 5.97
N PRO A 32 6.03 8.95 4.67
CA PRO A 32 5.85 7.57 4.23
C PRO A 32 6.90 6.62 4.82
N ALA A 33 8.17 7.04 4.83
CA ALA A 33 9.27 6.28 5.40
C ALA A 33 9.12 6.05 6.92
N ALA A 34 8.66 7.06 7.67
CA ALA A 34 8.42 6.91 9.11
C ALA A 34 7.26 5.94 9.40
N ALA A 35 6.18 5.98 8.60
CA ALA A 35 5.08 5.05 8.73
C ALA A 35 5.50 3.60 8.45
N LEU A 36 6.33 3.37 7.42
CA LEU A 36 6.91 2.05 7.12
C LEU A 36 7.85 1.56 8.23
N ALA A 37 8.68 2.45 8.80
CA ALA A 37 9.56 2.11 9.91
C ALA A 37 8.77 1.71 11.17
N ALA A 38 7.73 2.47 11.52
CA ALA A 38 6.85 2.15 12.64
C ALA A 38 6.07 0.85 12.38
N TYR A 39 5.66 0.58 11.15
CA TYR A 39 5.06 -0.70 10.76
C TYR A 39 6.03 -1.87 10.93
N ALA A 40 7.29 -1.72 10.48
CA ALA A 40 8.34 -2.72 10.66
C ALA A 40 8.65 -2.99 12.14
N ALA A 41 8.59 -1.94 12.98
CA ALA A 41 8.73 -2.03 14.44
C ALA A 41 7.50 -2.63 15.15
N GLY A 42 6.38 -2.81 14.44
CA GLY A 42 5.12 -3.32 15.01
C GLY A 42 4.29 -2.28 15.76
N GLU A 43 4.67 -1.00 15.67
CA GLU A 43 3.98 0.13 16.30
C GLU A 43 2.76 0.59 15.49
N LEU A 44 2.75 0.31 14.18
CA LEU A 44 1.60 0.51 13.30
C LEU A 44 1.13 -0.82 12.70
N GLN A 45 -0.15 -0.88 12.36
CA GLN A 45 -0.74 -1.97 11.57
C GLN A 45 -1.18 -1.39 10.24
N LEU A 46 -0.72 -2.00 9.14
CA LEU A 46 -1.04 -1.57 7.79
C LEU A 46 -1.71 -2.70 7.02
N ALA A 47 -2.78 -2.36 6.31
CA ALA A 47 -3.35 -3.23 5.29
C ALA A 47 -2.44 -3.23 4.04
N PRO A 48 -2.47 -4.30 3.22
CA PRO A 48 -1.62 -4.42 2.03
C PRO A 48 -1.69 -3.22 1.07
N PRO A 49 -2.89 -2.68 0.73
CA PRO A 49 -2.96 -1.52 -0.15
C PRO A 49 -2.26 -0.28 0.44
N THR A 50 -2.38 -0.07 1.75
CA THR A 50 -1.72 1.05 2.44
C THR A 50 -0.21 0.89 2.46
N LEU A 51 0.29 -0.32 2.75
CA LEU A 51 1.73 -0.65 2.70
C LEU A 51 2.31 -0.31 1.31
N ARG A 52 1.64 -0.77 0.25
CA ARG A 52 2.04 -0.52 -1.13
C ARG A 52 2.03 0.98 -1.47
N THR A 53 0.98 1.71 -1.11
CA THR A 53 0.92 3.16 -1.32
C THR A 53 2.06 3.89 -0.61
N LEU A 54 2.41 3.51 0.62
CA LEU A 54 3.53 4.12 1.34
C LEU A 54 4.88 3.82 0.68
N ASN A 55 5.10 2.59 0.19
CA ASN A 55 6.29 2.24 -0.59
C ASN A 55 6.42 3.10 -1.85
N GLU A 56 5.33 3.26 -2.62
CA GLU A 56 5.31 4.12 -3.82
C GLU A 56 5.57 5.59 -3.48
N LEU A 57 4.98 6.10 -2.40
CA LEU A 57 5.20 7.48 -1.95
C LEU A 57 6.62 7.73 -1.44
N CYS A 58 7.35 6.72 -0.95
CA CYS A 58 8.77 6.87 -0.57
C CYS A 58 9.65 7.25 -1.76
N ALA A 59 9.28 6.86 -2.98
CA ALA A 59 9.99 7.22 -4.20
C ALA A 59 9.64 8.64 -4.70
N CYS A 60 8.71 9.34 -4.04
CA CYS A 60 8.18 10.63 -4.47
C CYS A 60 8.60 11.75 -3.49
N PRO A 61 9.73 12.44 -3.73
CA PRO A 61 10.21 13.48 -2.82
C PRO A 61 9.39 14.78 -2.86
N THR A 62 8.55 14.95 -3.87
CA THR A 62 7.77 16.18 -4.10
C THR A 62 6.33 15.86 -4.47
N LEU A 63 5.43 16.84 -4.30
CA LEU A 63 4.04 16.71 -4.73
C LEU A 63 3.93 16.48 -6.25
N ASP A 64 4.82 17.06 -7.05
CA ASP A 64 4.85 16.84 -8.50
C ASP A 64 5.22 15.40 -8.85
N ALA A 65 6.17 14.79 -8.12
CA ALA A 65 6.48 13.38 -8.28
C ALA A 65 5.28 12.48 -7.95
N VAL A 66 4.53 12.80 -6.89
CA VAL A 66 3.29 12.09 -6.53
C VAL A 66 2.24 12.24 -7.64
N ARG A 67 2.05 13.44 -8.19
CA ARG A 67 1.11 13.68 -9.31
C ARG A 67 1.52 12.91 -10.56
N ALA A 68 2.82 12.75 -10.80
CA ALA A 68 3.36 12.02 -11.93
C ALA A 68 3.13 10.50 -11.85
N LEU A 69 2.78 9.94 -10.67
CA LEU A 69 2.38 8.53 -10.54
C LEU A 69 1.09 8.23 -11.33
N GLN A 70 0.24 9.24 -11.54
CA GLN A 70 -1.03 9.07 -12.25
C GLN A 70 -0.85 9.33 -13.75
N VAL A 71 -0.51 8.29 -14.50
CA VAL A 71 -0.49 8.31 -15.98
C VAL A 71 -1.64 7.46 -16.51
N GLY A 72 -2.69 8.12 -17.03
CA GLY A 72 -3.86 7.44 -17.57
C GLY A 72 -4.80 6.82 -16.52
N PRO A 73 -5.73 5.95 -16.93
CA PRO A 73 -6.62 5.27 -16.01
C PRO A 73 -5.87 4.35 -15.05
N PRO A 74 -6.19 4.34 -13.73
CA PRO A 74 -5.53 3.44 -12.79
C PRO A 74 -5.83 1.98 -13.14
N PRO A 75 -4.83 1.07 -13.08
CA PRO A 75 -5.06 -0.34 -13.34
C PRO A 75 -5.94 -0.96 -12.26
N ARG A 76 -6.81 -1.91 -12.64
CA ARG A 76 -7.54 -2.74 -11.68
C ARG A 76 -6.58 -3.76 -11.08
N ILE A 77 -6.40 -3.72 -9.76
CA ILE A 77 -5.62 -4.70 -9.00
C ILE A 77 -6.61 -5.54 -8.20
N GLU A 78 -6.70 -6.84 -8.50
CA GLU A 78 -7.52 -7.79 -7.74
C GLU A 78 -6.62 -8.84 -7.10
N PRO A 79 -6.16 -8.63 -5.84
CA PRO A 79 -5.26 -9.58 -5.19
C PRO A 79 -5.89 -10.97 -5.06
N GLN A 80 -5.09 -12.00 -5.33
CA GLN A 80 -5.49 -13.41 -5.18
C GLN A 80 -4.72 -14.02 -4.02
N ALA A 81 -5.44 -14.50 -3.01
CA ALA A 81 -4.82 -15.23 -1.91
C ALA A 81 -4.34 -16.59 -2.41
N ALA A 82 -3.07 -16.90 -2.18
CA ALA A 82 -2.46 -18.18 -2.50
C ALA A 82 -1.61 -18.68 -1.34
N SER A 83 -1.52 -20.01 -1.19
CA SER A 83 -0.54 -20.64 -0.31
C SER A 83 0.67 -21.04 -1.15
N VAL A 84 1.83 -20.48 -0.86
CA VAL A 84 3.10 -20.79 -1.54
C VAL A 84 4.09 -21.22 -0.48
N ASP A 85 4.61 -22.45 -0.57
CA ASP A 85 5.53 -23.05 0.41
C ASP A 85 5.07 -22.96 1.89
N GLY A 86 3.75 -22.94 2.10
CA GLY A 86 3.12 -22.84 3.43
C GLY A 86 2.95 -21.41 3.95
N GLU A 87 3.39 -20.38 3.20
CA GLU A 87 3.12 -18.96 3.49
C GLU A 87 1.87 -18.46 2.76
N LEU A 88 1.16 -17.51 3.37
CA LEU A 88 0.04 -16.82 2.71
C LEU A 88 0.56 -15.66 1.87
N HIS A 89 0.35 -15.74 0.57
CA HIS A 89 0.70 -14.72 -0.41
C HIS A 89 -0.56 -14.01 -0.91
N LEU A 90 -0.44 -12.71 -1.16
CA LEU A 90 -1.35 -11.96 -2.00
C LEU A 90 -0.69 -11.80 -3.36
N LEU A 91 -1.07 -12.66 -4.30
CA LEU A 91 -0.62 -12.55 -5.69
C LEU A 91 -1.27 -11.31 -6.32
N LEU A 92 -0.44 -10.49 -6.95
CA LEU A 92 -0.85 -9.33 -7.73
C LEU A 92 -0.79 -9.65 -9.24
N PRO A 93 -1.45 -8.85 -10.09
CA PRO A 93 -1.32 -9.01 -11.54
C PRO A 93 0.13 -9.18 -11.97
N GLY A 94 0.37 -10.29 -12.68
CA GLY A 94 1.67 -10.64 -13.25
C GLY A 94 2.62 -11.44 -12.36
N ASP A 95 2.24 -11.75 -11.11
CA ASP A 95 2.95 -12.73 -10.28
C ASP A 95 2.78 -14.14 -10.86
N ALA A 96 3.76 -15.04 -10.63
CA ALA A 96 3.58 -16.44 -10.97
C ALA A 96 2.36 -17.02 -10.23
N GLY A 97 1.51 -17.73 -10.98
CA GLY A 97 0.25 -18.28 -10.45
C GLY A 97 -0.93 -17.31 -10.41
N TYR A 98 -0.74 -16.01 -10.67
CA TYR A 98 -1.85 -15.07 -10.80
C TYR A 98 -2.63 -15.29 -12.12
N GLN A 99 -3.96 -15.26 -12.05
CA GLN A 99 -4.84 -15.45 -13.22
C GLN A 99 -5.88 -14.32 -13.38
N PRO A 100 -6.03 -13.69 -14.56
CA PRO A 100 -5.26 -13.89 -15.79
C PRO A 100 -3.86 -13.26 -15.68
N PRO A 101 -2.89 -13.70 -16.52
CA PRO A 101 -1.56 -13.08 -16.55
C PRO A 101 -1.65 -11.57 -16.82
N GLY A 102 -0.70 -10.82 -16.26
CA GLY A 102 -0.67 -9.36 -16.34
C GLY A 102 0.76 -8.81 -16.21
N PRO A 103 0.93 -7.48 -16.24
CA PRO A 103 2.24 -6.87 -16.01
C PRO A 103 2.68 -7.09 -14.56
N GLY A 104 3.81 -7.76 -14.36
CA GLY A 104 4.36 -8.15 -13.05
C GLY A 104 4.43 -7.01 -12.04
N ARG A 105 4.18 -7.36 -10.78
CA ARG A 105 4.35 -6.49 -9.61
C ARG A 105 5.13 -7.23 -8.53
N ASP A 106 5.47 -6.52 -7.47
CA ASP A 106 6.11 -7.08 -6.28
C ASP A 106 5.12 -7.94 -5.49
N ARG A 107 5.61 -9.03 -4.88
CA ARG A 107 4.78 -9.96 -4.10
C ARG A 107 4.54 -9.42 -2.70
N ILE A 108 3.33 -9.61 -2.18
CA ILE A 108 3.01 -9.28 -0.78
C ILE A 108 2.76 -10.58 -0.01
N VAL A 109 3.54 -10.81 1.06
CA VAL A 109 3.52 -12.06 1.84
C VAL A 109 3.16 -11.78 3.29
N LEU A 110 2.35 -12.63 3.92
CA LEU A 110 2.07 -12.54 5.35
C LEU A 110 3.13 -13.33 6.14
N ARG A 111 4.04 -12.63 6.82
CA ARG A 111 5.07 -13.21 7.69
C ARG A 111 4.95 -12.70 9.11
N ALA A 112 4.96 -13.60 10.09
CA ALA A 112 4.83 -13.28 11.51
C ALA A 112 3.65 -12.31 11.82
N GLY A 113 2.51 -12.50 11.14
CA GLY A 113 1.32 -11.67 11.31
C GLY A 113 1.36 -10.30 10.64
N ARG A 114 2.37 -10.00 9.80
CA ARG A 114 2.53 -8.74 9.07
C ARG A 114 2.71 -8.97 7.58
N TRP A 115 2.16 -8.08 6.78
CA TRP A 115 2.38 -8.04 5.34
C TRP A 115 3.77 -7.50 5.03
N VAL A 116 4.50 -8.18 4.17
CA VAL A 116 5.85 -7.82 3.74
C VAL A 116 5.81 -7.69 2.23
N ASP A 117 6.36 -6.59 1.72
CA ASP A 117 6.66 -6.43 0.30
C ASP A 117 7.96 -7.20 0.03
N ASP A 118 7.85 -8.34 -0.64
CA ASP A 118 8.94 -9.30 -0.87
C ASP A 118 9.62 -9.09 -2.24
N GLY A 119 9.33 -7.97 -2.90
CA GLY A 119 9.91 -7.62 -4.19
C GLY A 119 9.49 -8.53 -5.34
N PRO A 120 10.16 -8.41 -6.51
CA PRO A 120 9.91 -9.28 -7.64
C PRO A 120 10.39 -10.72 -7.36
N GLU A 121 9.80 -11.67 -8.05
CA GLU A 121 10.29 -13.05 -8.07
C GLU A 121 11.65 -13.13 -8.80
N ALA A 122 12.57 -13.93 -8.26
CA ALA A 122 13.91 -14.16 -8.82
C ALA A 122 13.88 -15.09 -10.04
#